data_AF-A0A849QN77-F1
#
_entry.id   AF-A0A849QN77-F1
#
_cell.length_a   1.000
_cell.length_b   1.000
_cell.length_c   1.000
_cell.angle_alpha   90.00
_cell.angle_beta   90.00
_cell.angle_gamma   90.00
#
_symmetry.space_group_name_H-M   'P 1'
#
loop_
_entity.id
_entity.type
_entity.pdbx_description
1 polymer ?
#
loop_
_entity_poly.entity_id
_entity_poly.type
_entity_poly.pdbx_seq_one_letter_code
_entity_poly.pdbx_strand_id
1 'polypeptide(L)' 'MDTTIRNLDPFIYRKLKAKASVEGITIGEAINRAVKTWLNIEPKKHKSILEIRPEHIGNQYRHLSEEIDEILYKEEMA' A
#
# COMPACT_ATOMS: atom_id res chain seq x y z
N MET A 1 -3.66 13.07 13.44
CA MET A 1 -3.04 12.92 14.76
C MET A 1 -1.80 13.78 14.78
N ASP A 2 -1.64 14.66 15.76
CA ASP A 2 -0.48 15.53 15.89
C ASP A 2 0.69 14.74 16.48
N THR A 3 1.85 14.78 15.81
CA THR A 3 3.06 14.05 16.22
C THR A 3 4.25 15.00 16.16
N THR A 4 4.99 15.07 17.27
CA THR A 4 6.18 15.91 17.38
C THR A 4 7.43 15.09 17.13
N ILE A 5 8.20 15.45 16.11
CA ILE A 5 9.50 14.85 15.81
C ILE A 5 10.59 15.71 16.47
N ARG A 6 11.42 15.10 17.31
CA ARG A 6 12.52 15.76 18.03
C ARG A 6 13.87 15.36 17.44
N ASN A 7 14.92 16.11 17.79
CA ASN A 7 16.31 15.85 17.38
C ASN A 7 16.54 15.81 15.86
N LEU A 8 15.80 16.64 15.12
CA LEU A 8 16.04 16.81 13.69
C LEU A 8 17.26 17.72 13.49
N ASP A 9 18.17 17.32 12.61
CA ASP A 9 19.30 18.16 12.23
C ASP A 9 18.81 19.52 11.68
N PRO A 10 19.25 20.66 12.26
CA PRO A 10 18.76 21.98 11.86
C PRO A 10 19.04 22.34 10.40
N PHE A 11 20.15 21.85 9.84
CA PHE A 11 20.54 22.11 8.46
C PHE A 11 19.67 21.30 7.48
N ILE A 12 19.39 20.03 7.80
CA ILE A 12 18.46 19.19 7.05
C ILE A 12 17.05 19.80 7.09
N TYR A 13 16.58 20.25 8.26
CA TYR A 13 15.28 20.89 8.40
C TYR A 13 15.13 22.12 7.50
N ARG A 14 16.16 22.98 7.43
CA ARG A 14 16.15 24.17 6.57
C ARG A 14 16.04 23.81 5.09
N LYS A 15 16.79 22.80 4.64
CA LYS A 15 16.72 22.30 3.27
C LYS A 15 15.34 21.72 2.94
N LEU A 16 14.79 20.92 3.84
CA LEU A 16 13.44 20.35 3.71
C LEU A 16 12.39 21.46 3.60
N LYS A 17 12.45 22.46 4.48
CA LYS A 17 11.54 23.61 4.47
C LYS A 17 11.63 24.38 3.16
N ALA A 18 12.84 24.67 2.67
CA ALA A 18 13.04 25.36 1.40
C ALA A 18 12.44 24.56 0.24
N LYS A 19 12.69 23.23 0.19
CA LYS A 19 12.14 22.36 -0.85
C LYS A 19 10.61 22.28 -0.78
N ALA A 20 10.04 22.14 0.40
CA ALA A 20 8.59 22.11 0.60
C ALA A 20 7.92 23.43 0.16
N SER A 21 8.55 24.58 0.44
CA SER A 21 8.10 25.88 -0.03
C SER A 21 8.12 26.01 -1.55
N VAL A 22 9.18 25.50 -2.21
CA VAL A 22 9.28 25.49 -3.69
C VAL A 22 8.21 24.60 -4.31
N GLU A 23 7.94 23.44 -3.71
CA GLU A 23 6.92 22.49 -4.20
C GLU A 23 5.48 22.88 -3.81
N GLY A 24 5.28 23.93 -3.01
CA GLY A 24 3.97 24.36 -2.56
C GLY A 24 3.28 23.38 -1.60
N ILE A 25 4.05 22.53 -0.91
CA ILE A 25 3.53 21.52 0.03
C ILE A 25 3.89 21.86 1.48
N THR A 26 3.14 21.29 2.43
CA THR A 26 3.46 21.45 3.85
C THR A 26 4.68 20.61 4.24
N ILE A 27 5.37 21.00 5.30
CA ILE A 27 6.51 20.21 5.84
C ILE A 27 6.05 18.81 6.25
N GLY A 28 4.86 18.69 6.86
CA GLY A 28 4.29 17.39 7.23
C GLY A 28 4.06 16.47 6.03
N GLU A 29 3.56 17.02 4.93
CA GLU A 29 3.38 16.26 3.68
C GLU A 29 4.73 15.79 3.10
N ALA A 30 5.75 16.67 3.11
CA ALA A 30 7.09 16.30 2.66
C ALA A 30 7.70 15.16 3.52
N ILE A 31 7.52 15.22 4.85
CA ILE A 31 7.96 14.17 5.77
C ILE A 31 7.21 12.87 5.48
N ASN A 32 5.88 12.92 5.32
CA ASN A 32 5.09 11.73 5.03
C ASN A 32 5.52 11.04 3.73
N ARG A 33 5.81 11.81 2.67
CA ARG A 33 6.33 11.27 1.41
C ARG A 33 7.70 10.61 1.59
N ALA A 34 8.61 11.27 2.30
CA ALA A 34 9.94 10.74 2.60
C ALA A 34 9.85 9.44 3.41
N VAL A 35 9.00 9.40 4.44
CA VAL A 35 8.79 8.22 5.28
C VAL A 35 8.15 7.07 4.49
N LYS A 36 7.13 7.34 3.67
CA LYS A 36 6.53 6.32 2.79
C LYS A 36 7.58 5.71 1.85
N THR A 37 8.43 6.55 1.27
CA THR A 37 9.53 6.12 0.40
C THR A 37 10.56 5.30 1.17
N TRP A 38 10.96 5.76 2.36
CA TRP A 38 11.92 5.08 3.23
C TRP A 38 11.44 3.70 3.68
N LEU A 39 10.16 3.59 4.03
CA LEU A 39 9.52 2.33 4.45
C LEU A 39 9.15 1.43 3.27
N ASN A 40 9.46 1.83 2.03
CA ASN A 40 9.04 1.15 0.80
C ASN A 40 7.55 0.81 0.80
N ILE A 41 6.72 1.72 1.32
CA ILE A 41 5.26 1.62 1.26
C ILE A 41 4.89 1.99 -0.17
N GLU A 42 4.99 1.02 -1.07
CA GLU A 42 4.45 1.18 -2.41
C GLU A 42 2.95 1.52 -2.28
N PRO A 43 2.44 2.50 -3.02
CA PRO A 43 1.00 2.60 -3.17
C PRO A 43 0.55 1.24 -3.68
N LYS A 44 -0.38 0.57 -2.97
CA LYS A 44 -0.99 -0.67 -3.48
C LYS A 44 -1.41 -0.36 -4.90
N LYS A 45 -0.70 -0.91 -5.89
CA LYS A 45 -1.07 -0.74 -7.29
C LYS A 45 -2.47 -1.33 -7.36
N HIS A 46 -3.47 -0.48 -7.52
CA HIS A 46 -4.77 -0.93 -7.96
C HIS A 46 -4.51 -1.49 -9.35
N LYS A 47 -4.22 -2.79 -9.45
CA LYS A 47 -4.23 -3.48 -10.74
C LYS A 47 -5.63 -3.20 -11.28
N SER A 48 -5.69 -2.54 -12.42
CA SER A 48 -6.96 -2.45 -13.13
C SER A 48 -7.46 -3.87 -13.32
N ILE A 49 -8.77 -4.13 -13.22
CA ILE A 49 -9.33 -5.47 -13.46
C ILE A 49 -8.85 -6.01 -14.82
N LEU A 50 -8.62 -5.10 -15.77
CA LEU A 50 -8.10 -5.38 -17.11
C LEU A 50 -6.65 -5.89 -17.14
N GLU A 51 -5.86 -5.66 -16.08
CA GLU A 51 -4.46 -6.08 -15.96
C GLU A 51 -4.29 -7.40 -15.20
N ILE A 52 -5.38 -7.96 -14.67
CA ILE A 52 -5.36 -9.25 -14.00
C ILE A 52 -5.22 -10.34 -15.07
N ARG A 53 -4.03 -10.95 -15.16
CA ARG A 53 -3.82 -12.14 -15.98
C ARG A 53 -4.24 -13.36 -15.16
N PRO A 54 -5.06 -14.27 -15.71
CA PRO A 54 -5.37 -15.53 -15.03
C PRO A 54 -4.08 -16.32 -14.84
N GLU A 55 -3.72 -16.57 -13.59
CA GLU A 55 -2.61 -17.45 -13.25
C GLU A 55 -3.07 -18.90 -13.34
N HIS A 56 -2.27 -19.76 -13.96
CA HIS A 56 -2.56 -21.19 -13.97
C HIS A 56 -2.15 -21.79 -12.62
N ILE A 57 -3.14 -22.04 -11.76
CA ILE A 57 -2.93 -22.53 -10.39
C ILE A 57 -2.46 -24.01 -10.38
N GLY A 58 -2.50 -24.68 -11.53
CA GLY A 58 -2.02 -26.06 -11.73
C GLY A 58 -3.17 -27.05 -11.92
N ASN A 59 -2.95 -28.08 -12.74
CA ASN A 59 -3.99 -29.03 -13.16
C ASN A 59 -4.64 -29.83 -12.01
N GLN A 60 -3.97 -29.91 -10.86
CA GLN A 60 -4.47 -30.54 -9.63
C GLN A 60 -5.62 -29.76 -8.97
N TYR A 61 -5.77 -28.47 -9.30
CA TYR A 61 -6.80 -27.59 -8.74
C TYR A 61 -7.93 -27.29 -9.73
N ARG A 62 -8.15 -28.18 -10.71
CA ARG A 62 -9.17 -27.99 -11.75
C ARG A 62 -10.59 -27.90 -11.20
N HIS A 63 -10.85 -28.58 -10.09
CA HIS A 63 -12.16 -28.59 -9.42
C HIS A 63 -12.16 -27.79 -8.11
N LEU A 64 -11.12 -26.98 -7.88
CA LEU A 64 -10.97 -26.25 -6.61
C LEU A 64 -12.15 -25.32 -6.32
N SER A 65 -12.79 -24.76 -7.35
CA SER A 65 -14.01 -23.98 -7.17
C SER A 65 -15.17 -24.82 -6.63
N GLU A 66 -15.34 -26.03 -7.14
CA GLU A 66 -16.40 -26.95 -6.70
C GLU A 66 -16.13 -27.40 -5.26
N GLU A 67 -14.88 -27.73 -4.92
CA GLU A 67 -14.47 -28.10 -3.56
C GLU A 67 -14.73 -26.97 -2.55
N ILE A 68 -14.44 -25.72 -2.92
CA ILE A 68 -14.71 -24.55 -2.07
C ILE A 68 -16.21 -24.33 -1.91
N ASP A 69 -16.98 -24.42 -3.00
CA ASP A 69 -18.43 -24.24 -2.95
C ASP A 69 -19.09 -25.29 -2.05
N GLU A 70 -18.62 -26.53 -2.08
CA GLU A 70 -19.11 -27.57 -1.18
C GLU A 70 -18.85 -27.26 0.29
N ILE A 71 -17.66 -26.76 0.64
CA ILE A 71 -17.34 -26.42 2.04
C ILE A 71 -18.13 -25.20 2.50
N LEU A 72 -18.17 -24.15 1.68
CA LEU A 72 -18.72 -22.86 2.09
C LEU A 72 -20.25 -22.87 2.14
N TYR A 73 -20.90 -23.61 1.23
CA TYR A 73 -22.35 -23.54 1.05
C TYR A 73 -23.12 -24.80 1.49
N LYS A 74 -22.46 -25.96 1.74
CA LYS A 74 -23.17 -27.12 2.32
C LYS A 74 -23.45 -26.96 3.81
N GLU A 75 -22.66 -26.20 4.57
CA GLU A 75 -22.92 -25.96 6.00
C GLU A 75 -24.14 -25.06 6.25
N GLU A 76 -24.52 -24.20 5.30
CA GLU A 76 -25.68 -23.30 5.46
C GLU A 76 -27.03 -23.91 5.02
N MET A 77 -27.03 -25.12 4.46
CA MET A 77 -28.24 -25.82 4.00
C MET A 77 -28.62 -27.06 4.84
N ALA A 78 -27.98 -27.27 6.00
CA ALA A 78 -28.23 -28.40 6.91
C ALA A 78 -29.07 -28.02 8.15
#